data_AF-A0A5M5BV40-F1
#
_entry.id   AF-A0A5M5BV40-F1
#
_cell.length_a   1.000
_cell.length_b   1.000
_cell.length_c   1.000
_cell.angle_alpha   90.00
_cell.angle_beta   90.00
_cell.angle_gamma   90.00
#
_symmetry.space_group_name_H-M   'P 1'
#
loop_
_entity.id
_entity.type
_entity.pdbx_description
1 polymer ?
#
loop_
_entity_poly.entity_id
_entity_poly.type
_entity_poly.pdbx_seq_one_letter_code
_entity_poly.pdbx_strand_id
1 'polypeptide(L)'
;MQKESQTYKIAPADRLASVSEYYFSKKLKEVAQMNAEGKDVISLGIGSPDMPPSRETIETLCNNAHDPNGHGYQPYVGIPELRKGFAAWYQRWYGVELNPNTEIQPLIGSKEGILHVTLA
;
A
#
# COMPACT_ATOMS: atom_id res chain seq x y z
N MET A 1 21.90 7.93 -42.56
CA MET A 1 22.62 7.72 -41.29
C MET A 1 21.84 6.71 -40.47
N GLN A 2 22.22 5.44 -40.51
CA GLN A 2 21.67 4.41 -39.62
C GLN A 2 22.23 4.68 -38.22
N LYS A 3 21.37 4.92 -37.24
CA LYS A 3 21.78 4.94 -35.83
C LYS A 3 21.92 3.49 -35.40
N GLU A 4 23.16 3.01 -35.24
CA GLU A 4 23.43 1.75 -34.58
C GLU A 4 22.89 1.81 -33.15
N SER A 5 22.02 0.86 -32.79
CA SER A 5 21.47 0.76 -31.44
C SER A 5 22.54 0.16 -30.53
N GLN A 6 23.23 1.02 -29.78
CA GLN A 6 24.27 0.61 -28.86
C GLN A 6 23.63 0.01 -27.60
N THR A 7 23.85 -1.30 -27.37
CA THR A 7 23.33 -2.01 -26.20
C THR A 7 24.18 -1.66 -24.97
N TYR A 8 23.61 -0.94 -24.01
CA TYR A 8 24.26 -0.65 -22.73
C TYR A 8 24.06 -1.80 -21.75
N LYS A 9 25.15 -2.29 -21.15
CA LYS A 9 25.07 -3.26 -20.05
C LYS A 9 24.80 -2.51 -18.75
N ILE A 10 23.52 -2.43 -18.37
CA ILE A 10 23.10 -1.80 -17.12
C ILE A 10 23.28 -2.79 -15.97
N ALA A 11 24.12 -2.42 -15.00
CA ALA A 11 24.27 -3.17 -13.76
C ALA A 11 23.36 -2.57 -12.67
N PRO A 12 22.55 -3.40 -11.96
CA PRO A 12 21.77 -2.95 -10.81
C PRO A 12 22.67 -2.64 -9.61
N ALA A 13 22.15 -1.88 -8.63
CA ALA A 13 22.85 -1.64 -7.37
C ALA A 13 22.96 -2.93 -6.52
N ASP A 14 24.07 -3.10 -5.79
CA ASP A 14 24.38 -4.32 -5.04
C ASP A 14 23.30 -4.73 -4.03
N ARG A 15 22.60 -3.75 -3.41
CA ARG A 15 21.49 -4.01 -2.47
C ARG A 15 20.34 -4.82 -3.09
N LEU A 16 20.22 -4.83 -4.42
CA LEU A 16 19.20 -5.62 -5.11
C LEU A 16 19.56 -7.10 -5.18
N ALA A 17 20.83 -7.48 -4.94
CA ALA A 17 21.26 -8.88 -4.95
C ALA A 17 20.64 -9.70 -3.81
N SER A 18 20.20 -9.07 -2.72
CA SER A 18 19.51 -9.74 -1.60
C SER A 18 17.99 -9.86 -1.78
N VAL A 19 17.41 -9.17 -2.77
CA VAL A 19 15.97 -9.18 -3.00
C VAL A 19 15.61 -10.41 -3.84
N SER A 20 14.83 -11.32 -3.24
CA SER A 20 14.33 -12.52 -3.93
C SER A 20 12.98 -12.27 -4.60
N GLU A 21 12.63 -13.12 -5.58
CA GLU A 21 11.30 -13.08 -6.19
C GLU A 21 10.21 -13.24 -5.13
N TYR A 22 9.18 -12.39 -5.22
CA TYR A 22 8.07 -12.41 -4.29
C TYR A 22 7.23 -13.68 -4.47
N TYR A 23 7.14 -14.49 -3.40
CA TYR A 23 6.45 -15.78 -3.39
C TYR A 23 5.06 -15.74 -4.05
N PHE A 24 4.22 -14.77 -3.69
CA PHE A 24 2.86 -14.67 -4.22
C PHE A 24 2.81 -14.23 -5.69
N SER A 25 3.86 -13.60 -6.23
CA SER A 25 3.91 -13.33 -7.68
C SER A 25 3.90 -14.63 -8.47
N LYS A 26 4.67 -15.62 -8.04
CA LYS A 26 4.70 -16.95 -8.67
C LYS A 26 3.39 -17.70 -8.45
N LYS A 27 2.88 -17.72 -7.22
CA LYS A 27 1.62 -18.43 -6.91
C LYS A 27 0.40 -17.86 -7.62
N LEU A 28 0.29 -16.53 -7.73
CA LEU A 28 -0.80 -15.90 -8.47
C LEU A 28 -0.79 -16.27 -9.95
N LYS A 29 0.39 -16.40 -10.57
CA LYS A 29 0.51 -16.87 -11.96
C LYS A 29 0.05 -18.32 -12.11
N GLU A 30 0.46 -19.21 -11.22
CA GLU A 30 0.05 -20.62 -11.21
C GLU A 30 -1.48 -20.75 -11.04
N VAL A 31 -2.07 -20.00 -10.10
CA VAL A 31 -3.53 -19.99 -9.87
C VAL A 31 -4.27 -19.45 -11.09
N ALA A 32 -3.80 -18.36 -11.70
CA ALA A 32 -4.40 -17.81 -12.91
C ALA A 32 -4.37 -18.81 -14.07
N GLN A 33 -3.26 -19.53 -14.25
CA GLN A 33 -3.16 -20.58 -15.25
C GLN A 33 -4.14 -21.73 -14.98
N MET A 34 -4.21 -22.22 -13.74
CA MET A 34 -5.14 -23.29 -13.38
C MET A 34 -6.61 -22.89 -13.60
N ASN A 35 -6.97 -21.64 -13.31
CA ASN A 35 -8.29 -21.10 -13.60
C ASN A 35 -8.56 -21.04 -15.11
N ALA A 36 -7.58 -20.62 -15.92
CA ALA A 36 -7.70 -20.62 -17.38
C ALA A 36 -7.86 -22.04 -17.97
N GLU A 37 -7.31 -23.05 -17.29
CA GLU A 37 -7.49 -24.47 -17.59
C GLU A 37 -8.84 -25.05 -17.07
N GLY A 38 -9.68 -24.23 -16.42
CA GLY A 38 -11.00 -24.64 -15.93
C GLY A 38 -11.00 -25.42 -14.63
N LYS A 39 -9.92 -25.35 -13.83
CA LYS A 39 -9.76 -26.13 -12.59
C LYS A 39 -10.50 -25.60 -11.35
N ASP A 40 -11.19 -24.47 -11.48
CA ASP A 40 -11.99 -23.81 -10.41
C ASP A 40 -11.26 -23.72 -9.05
N VAL A 41 -10.23 -22.88 -8.99
CA VAL A 41 -9.33 -22.83 -7.83
C VAL A 41 -9.95 -22.04 -6.68
N ILE A 42 -10.21 -22.73 -5.56
CA ILE A 42 -10.59 -22.09 -4.29
C ILE A 42 -9.34 -21.47 -3.63
N SER A 43 -9.28 -20.15 -3.61
CA SER A 43 -8.16 -19.40 -3.03
C SER A 43 -8.37 -19.11 -1.54
N LEU A 44 -7.58 -19.76 -0.68
CA LEU A 44 -7.51 -19.49 0.76
C LEU A 44 -6.14 -18.93 1.19
N GLY A 45 -5.29 -18.57 0.21
CA GLY A 45 -3.88 -18.23 0.44
C GLY A 45 -3.57 -16.75 0.61
N ILE A 46 -4.49 -15.85 0.22
CA ILE A 46 -4.29 -14.41 0.25
C ILE A 46 -5.29 -13.81 1.24
N GLY A 47 -4.79 -13.05 2.21
CA GLY A 47 -5.60 -12.32 3.19
C GLY A 47 -6.27 -11.07 2.62
N SER A 48 -6.90 -11.18 1.45
CA SER A 48 -7.74 -10.12 0.89
C SER A 48 -9.16 -10.31 1.42
N PRO A 49 -9.78 -9.30 2.05
CA PRO A 49 -11.20 -9.32 2.33
C PRO A 49 -12.00 -9.55 1.04
N ASP A 50 -13.07 -10.33 1.16
CA ASP A 50 -14.03 -10.65 0.09
C ASP A 50 -15.19 -9.65 0.02
N MET A 51 -15.48 -8.99 1.14
CA MET A 51 -16.52 -7.98 1.26
C MET A 51 -16.01 -6.57 0.93
N PRO A 52 -16.86 -5.69 0.35
CA PRO A 52 -16.50 -4.31 0.08
C PRO A 52 -16.30 -3.50 1.38
N PRO A 53 -15.62 -2.34 1.31
CA PRO A 53 -15.62 -1.38 2.40
C PRO A 53 -17.04 -0.95 2.79
N SER A 54 -17.19 -0.41 4.00
CA SER A 54 -18.49 0.10 4.45
C SER A 54 -19.01 1.20 3.52
N ARG A 55 -20.35 1.31 3.43
CA ARG A 55 -21.02 2.36 2.64
C ARG A 55 -20.55 3.77 3.03
N GLU A 56 -20.45 4.03 4.32
CA GLU A 56 -19.99 5.31 4.87
C GLU A 56 -18.57 5.66 4.40
N THR A 57 -17.67 4.66 4.35
CA THR A 57 -16.30 4.86 3.84
C THR A 57 -16.30 5.26 2.37
N ILE A 58 -17.10 4.57 1.55
CA ILE A 58 -17.20 4.83 0.11
C ILE A 58 -17.81 6.22 -0.15
N GLU A 59 -18.92 6.55 0.53
CA GLU A 59 -19.57 7.86 0.40
C GLU A 59 -18.64 9.00 0.84
N THR A 60 -17.93 8.83 1.96
CA THR A 60 -16.93 9.81 2.43
C THR A 60 -15.83 10.03 1.40
N LEU A 61 -15.30 8.96 0.80
CA LEU A 61 -14.29 9.05 -0.26
C LEU A 61 -14.83 9.81 -1.47
N CYS A 62 -16.01 9.45 -1.98
CA CYS A 62 -16.60 10.10 -3.14
C CYS A 62 -16.87 11.60 -2.88
N ASN A 63 -17.38 11.95 -1.71
CA ASN A 63 -17.62 13.34 -1.32
C ASN A 63 -16.32 14.15 -1.31
N ASN A 64 -15.24 13.62 -0.74
CA ASN A 64 -13.94 14.30 -0.73
C ASN A 64 -13.29 14.36 -2.12
N ALA A 65 -13.52 13.37 -2.98
CA ALA A 65 -13.04 13.39 -4.37
C ALA A 65 -13.69 14.51 -5.21
N HIS A 66 -14.86 15.00 -4.81
CA HIS A 66 -15.52 16.15 -5.42
C HIS A 66 -15.03 17.50 -4.89
N ASP A 67 -14.21 17.55 -3.84
CA ASP A 67 -13.64 18.81 -3.34
C ASP A 67 -12.64 19.36 -4.38
N PRO A 68 -12.90 20.55 -4.98
CA PRO A 68 -11.99 21.15 -5.94
C PRO A 68 -10.61 21.46 -5.36
N ASN A 69 -10.46 21.52 -4.03
CA ASN A 69 -9.18 21.76 -3.37
C ASN A 69 -8.46 20.47 -2.90
N GLY A 70 -9.12 19.31 -2.99
CA GLY A 70 -8.60 18.04 -2.46
C GLY A 70 -7.45 17.44 -3.27
N HIS A 71 -7.24 17.89 -4.50
CA HIS A 71 -6.24 17.32 -5.43
C HIS A 71 -4.80 17.80 -5.19
N GLY A 72 -4.63 18.86 -4.39
CA GLY A 72 -3.32 19.45 -4.11
C GLY A 72 -2.45 18.59 -3.19
N TYR A 73 -1.16 18.93 -3.12
CA TYR A 73 -0.25 18.33 -2.14
C TYR A 73 -0.75 18.56 -0.72
N GLN A 74 -0.82 17.48 0.04
CA GLN A 74 -1.12 17.50 1.46
C GLN A 74 0.15 17.77 2.29
N PRO A 75 0.01 18.20 3.56
CA PRO A 75 1.15 18.30 4.47
C PRO A 75 1.92 16.97 4.57
N TYR A 76 3.25 17.03 4.69
CA TYR A 76 4.11 15.84 4.77
C TYR A 76 3.72 14.86 5.90
N VAL A 77 3.22 15.40 7.02
CA VAL A 77 2.76 14.62 8.18
C VAL A 77 1.30 14.19 8.07
N GLY A 78 0.62 14.48 6.97
CA GLY A 78 -0.83 14.28 6.80
C GLY A 78 -1.70 15.32 7.52
N ILE A 79 -2.98 15.35 7.15
CA ILE A 79 -3.95 16.31 7.69
C ILE A 79 -4.21 16.09 9.19
N PRO A 80 -4.46 17.16 9.98
CA PRO A 80 -4.73 17.04 11.41
C PRO A 80 -5.89 16.12 11.76
N GLU A 81 -6.95 16.10 10.93
CA GLU A 81 -8.16 15.30 11.12
C GLU A 81 -7.84 13.81 11.13
N LEU A 82 -7.00 13.36 10.19
CA LEU A 82 -6.56 11.97 10.07
C LEU A 82 -5.75 11.55 11.30
N ARG A 83 -4.78 12.38 11.71
CA ARG A 83 -3.93 12.08 12.87
C ARG A 83 -4.73 12.04 14.17
N LYS A 84 -5.69 12.95 14.36
CA LYS A 84 -6.63 12.92 15.49
C LYS A 84 -7.50 11.67 15.47
N GLY A 85 -7.97 11.24 14.29
CA GLY A 85 -8.73 10.01 14.13
C GLY A 85 -7.94 8.77 14.58
N PHE A 86 -6.66 8.69 14.23
CA PHE A 86 -5.77 7.61 14.68
C PHE A 86 -5.55 7.63 16.20
N ALA A 87 -5.27 8.80 16.79
CA ALA A 87 -5.13 8.95 18.25
C ALA A 87 -6.39 8.51 18.99
N ALA A 88 -7.57 8.97 18.54
CA ALA A 88 -8.86 8.61 19.13
C ALA A 88 -9.14 7.10 19.01
N TRP A 89 -8.78 6.48 17.89
CA TRP A 89 -8.93 5.04 17.69
C TRP A 89 -8.03 4.23 18.64
N TYR A 90 -6.77 4.63 18.82
CA TYR A 90 -5.86 4.00 19.79
C TYR A 90 -6.37 4.13 21.22
N GLN A 91 -6.87 5.30 21.61
CA GLN A 91 -7.45 5.49 22.93
C GLN A 91 -8.69 4.60 23.13
N ARG A 92 -9.57 4.52 22.13
CA ARG A 92 -10.83 3.74 22.23
C ARG A 92 -10.59 2.25 22.37
N TRP A 93 -9.68 1.69 21.58
CA TRP A 93 -9.52 0.23 21.48
C TRP A 93 -8.39 -0.31 22.34
N TYR A 94 -7.38 0.50 22.62
CA TYR A 94 -6.18 0.07 23.36
C TYR A 94 -5.95 0.87 24.65
N GLY A 95 -6.71 1.94 24.91
CA GLY A 95 -6.50 2.79 26.09
C GLY A 95 -5.15 3.54 26.05
N VAL A 96 -4.55 3.66 24.87
CA VAL A 96 -3.26 4.34 24.66
C VAL A 96 -3.51 5.76 24.19
N GLU A 97 -3.06 6.73 24.99
CA GLU A 97 -3.08 8.14 24.62
C GLU A 97 -1.87 8.45 23.72
N LEU A 98 -2.13 9.02 22.54
CA LEU A 98 -1.10 9.42 21.58
C LEU A 98 -1.24 10.91 21.26
N ASN A 99 -0.13 11.64 21.27
CA ASN A 99 -0.06 13.01 20.79
C ASN A 99 -0.06 13.02 19.25
N PRO A 100 -1.15 13.51 18.60
CA PRO A 100 -1.29 13.45 17.16
C PRO A 100 -0.24 14.28 16.41
N ASN A 101 0.46 15.20 17.07
CA ASN A 101 1.48 16.05 16.44
C ASN A 101 2.90 15.48 16.49
N THR A 102 3.15 14.46 17.33
CA THR A 102 4.52 13.96 17.56
C THR A 102 4.65 12.45 17.50
N GLU A 103 3.56 11.70 17.68
CA GLU A 103 3.61 10.23 17.82
C GLU A 103 2.87 9.49 16.68
N ILE A 104 2.42 10.22 15.65
CA ILE A 104 1.62 9.65 14.55
C ILE A 104 2.15 10.11 13.19
N GLN A 105 2.54 9.14 12.36
CA GLN A 105 2.91 9.34 10.97
C GLN A 105 2.00 8.45 10.07
N PRO A 106 1.07 9.05 9.31
CA PRO A 106 0.31 8.33 8.29
C PRO A 106 1.21 7.81 7.17
N LEU A 107 0.85 6.65 6.61
CA LEU A 107 1.66 5.90 5.65
C LEU A 107 0.79 5.32 4.52
N ILE A 108 1.41 4.98 3.39
CA ILE A 108 0.73 4.34 2.25
C ILE A 108 0.70 2.82 2.48
N GLY A 109 0.04 2.42 3.56
CA GLY A 109 -0.05 1.04 4.01
C GLY A 109 1.19 0.55 4.77
N SER A 110 1.01 -0.55 5.51
CA SER A 110 2.01 -1.08 6.45
C SER A 110 3.31 -1.54 5.79
N LYS A 111 3.26 -1.98 4.52
CA LYS A 111 4.45 -2.47 3.80
C LYS A 111 5.50 -1.38 3.61
N GLU A 112 5.08 -0.16 3.31
CA GLU A 112 5.99 0.98 3.18
C GLU A 112 6.53 1.40 4.56
N GLY A 113 5.68 1.39 5.60
CA GLY A 113 6.12 1.64 6.97
C GLY A 113 7.20 0.69 7.48
N ILE A 114 6.98 -0.62 7.31
CA ILE A 114 7.96 -1.62 7.73
C ILE A 114 9.30 -1.40 6.99
N LEU A 115 9.25 -1.13 5.68
CA LEU A 115 10.45 -0.84 4.91
C LEU A 115 11.18 0.39 5.47
N HIS A 116 10.49 1.51 5.66
CA HIS A 116 11.10 2.74 6.13
C HIS A 116 11.68 2.64 7.55
N VAL A 117 10.99 1.96 8.47
CA VAL A 117 11.51 1.72 9.82
C VAL A 117 12.80 0.88 9.80
N THR A 118 12.94 -0.05 8.85
CA THR A 118 14.17 -0.86 8.72
C THR A 118 15.33 -0.13 8.01
N LEU A 119 15.07 1.01 7.37
CA LEU A 119 16.09 1.81 6.69
C LEU A 119 16.60 2.97 7.55
N ALA A 120 15.88 3.34 8.61
CA ALA A 120 16.25 4.34 9.60
C ALA A 120 17.26 3.80 10.62
#